data_AF-A0A953PEZ6-F1
#
_entry.id   AF-A0A953PEZ6-F1
#
_cell.length_a   1.000
_cell.length_b   1.000
_cell.length_c   1.000
_cell.angle_alpha   90.00
_cell.angle_beta   90.00
_cell.angle_gamma   90.00
#
_symmetry.space_group_name_H-M   'P 1'
#
loop_
_entity.id
_entity.type
_entity.pdbx_description
1 polymer ?
#
loop_
_entity_poly.entity_id
_entity_poly.type
_entity_poly.pdbx_seq_one_letter_code
_entity_poly.pdbx_strand_id
1 'polypeptide(L)'
;MSSPVQTPFDSVENAQQYVRLLLHAIIEAKQEIDADLAASTGARLERRLQALQLVQFKLNKLEHHLQNSGRLLNDLRTLRRLLLEERAEPPASIPDRSPAG
;
A
#
# COMPACT_ATOMS: atom_id res chain seq x y z
N MET A 1 -16.15 28.78 1.62
CA MET A 1 -15.68 27.91 0.52
C MET A 1 -15.54 26.51 1.11
N SER A 2 -16.36 25.55 0.68
CA SER A 2 -16.30 24.18 1.20
C SER A 2 -15.15 23.46 0.51
N SER A 3 -14.11 23.11 1.26
CA SER A 3 -13.02 22.27 0.73
C SER A 3 -13.60 20.92 0.28
N PRO A 4 -13.20 20.39 -0.90
CA PRO A 4 -13.68 19.09 -1.36
C PRO A 4 -13.30 18.01 -0.33
N VAL A 5 -14.25 17.10 -0.06
CA VAL A 5 -14.03 15.95 0.83
C VAL A 5 -12.92 15.11 0.21
N GLN A 6 -11.77 15.03 0.88
CA GLN A 6 -10.67 14.23 0.37
C GLN A 6 -11.05 12.74 0.40
N THR A 7 -10.87 12.06 -0.72
CA THR A 7 -11.04 10.62 -0.84
C THR A 7 -9.71 9.89 -0.60
N PRO A 8 -9.75 8.60 -0.22
CA PRO A 8 -8.56 7.77 -0.09
C PRO A 8 -7.76 7.61 -1.40
N PHE A 9 -8.26 8.09 -2.53
CA PHE A 9 -7.65 7.91 -3.85
C PHE A 9 -7.20 9.22 -4.50
N ASP A 10 -7.31 10.35 -3.80
CA ASP A 10 -6.96 11.67 -4.34
C ASP A 10 -5.45 11.86 -4.56
N SER A 11 -4.62 11.04 -3.92
CA SER A 11 -3.16 11.13 -4.01
C SER A 11 -2.50 9.75 -3.85
N VAL A 12 -1.25 9.64 -4.28
CA VAL A 12 -0.43 8.42 -4.09
C VAL A 12 -0.24 8.14 -2.61
N GLU A 13 -0.12 9.19 -1.80
CA GLU A 13 0.00 9.10 -0.34
C GLU A 13 -1.28 8.52 0.29
N ASN A 14 -2.46 9.01 -0.10
CA ASN A 14 -3.74 8.50 0.38
C ASN A 14 -3.95 7.05 -0.06
N ALA A 15 -3.63 6.73 -1.32
CA ALA A 15 -3.74 5.38 -1.87
C ALA A 15 -2.80 4.40 -1.12
N GLN A 16 -1.57 4.83 -0.81
CA GLN A 16 -0.64 4.02 -0.01
C GLN A 16 -1.22 3.71 1.37
N GLN A 17 -1.83 4.70 2.03
CA GLN A 17 -2.43 4.52 3.34
C GLN A 17 -3.66 3.58 3.28
N TYR A 18 -4.49 3.72 2.26
CA TYR A 18 -5.61 2.80 2.01
C TYR A 18 -5.13 1.36 1.83
N VAL A 19 -4.10 1.12 1.01
CA VAL A 19 -3.55 -0.22 0.79
C VAL A 19 -3.02 -0.84 2.08
N ARG A 20 -2.44 -0.04 2.99
CA ARG A 20 -2.01 -0.54 4.32
C ARG A 20 -3.19 -0.98 5.19
N LEU A 21 -4.26 -0.19 5.24
CA LEU A 21 -5.47 -0.54 5.99
C LEU A 21 -6.13 -1.81 5.42
N LEU A 22 -6.18 -1.91 4.09
CA LEU A 22 -6.71 -3.09 3.42
C LEU A 22 -5.84 -4.33 3.72
N LEU A 23 -4.52 -4.20 3.74
CA LEU A 23 -3.61 -5.28 4.11
C LEU A 23 -3.88 -5.79 5.53
N HIS A 24 -4.12 -4.90 6.49
CA HIS A 24 -4.47 -5.28 7.86
C HIS A 24 -5.77 -6.10 7.91
N ALA A 25 -6.83 -5.64 7.23
CA ALA A 25 -8.09 -6.36 7.17
C ALA A 25 -7.95 -7.75 6.53
N ILE A 26 -7.09 -7.90 5.52
CA ILE A 26 -6.80 -9.21 4.92
C ILE A 26 -6.03 -10.13 5.88
N ILE A 27 -5.11 -9.61 6.68
CA ILE A 27 -4.40 -10.39 7.70
C ILE A 27 -5.38 -10.89 8.78
N GLU A 28 -6.29 -10.04 9.24
CA GLU A 28 -7.34 -10.42 10.19
C GLU A 28 -8.24 -11.52 9.62
N ALA A 29 -8.75 -11.33 8.39
CA ALA A 29 -9.57 -12.34 7.72
C ALA A 29 -8.83 -13.69 7.55
N LYS A 30 -7.51 -13.67 7.33
CA LYS A 30 -6.72 -14.90 7.28
C LYS A 30 -6.69 -15.63 8.62
N GLN A 31 -6.51 -14.90 9.71
CA GLN A 31 -6.50 -15.48 11.07
C GLN A 31 -7.84 -16.15 11.40
N GLU A 32 -8.97 -15.54 10.99
CA GLU A 32 -10.29 -16.14 11.13
C GLU A 32 -10.42 -17.45 10.35
N ILE A 33 -9.95 -17.48 9.10
CA ILE A 33 -9.98 -18.70 8.27
C ILE A 33 -9.07 -19.80 8.84
N ASP A 34 -7.91 -19.44 9.39
CA ASP A 34 -7.01 -20.39 10.04
C ASP A 34 -7.65 -21.01 11.29
N ALA A 35 -8.39 -20.23 12.07
CA ALA A 35 -9.16 -20.72 13.21
C ALA A 35 -10.30 -21.67 12.76
N ASP A 36 -11.01 -21.32 11.70
CA ASP A 36 -12.07 -22.15 11.11
C ASP A 36 -11.54 -23.48 10.55
N LEU A 37 -10.36 -23.46 9.92
CA LEU A 37 -9.67 -24.66 9.44
C LEU A 37 -9.29 -25.57 10.61
N ALA A 38 -8.76 -25.01 11.70
CA ALA A 38 -8.39 -25.77 12.89
C ALA A 38 -9.61 -26.41 13.60
N ALA A 39 -10.78 -25.76 13.55
CA ALA A 39 -12.01 -26.25 14.17
C ALA A 39 -12.75 -27.33 13.34
N SER A 40 -12.34 -27.60 12.10
CA SER A 40 -13.05 -28.48 11.16
C SER A 40 -12.65 -29.96 11.32
N THR A 41 -13.30 -30.72 12.21
CA THR A 41 -13.11 -32.19 12.36
C THR A 41 -14.35 -33.04 11.99
N GLY A 42 -14.26 -33.91 10.96
CA GLY A 42 -15.27 -34.95 10.65
C GLY A 42 -15.67 -35.10 9.16
N ALA A 43 -16.33 -36.20 8.79
CA ALA A 43 -16.61 -36.56 7.37
C ALA A 43 -17.55 -35.59 6.62
N ARG A 44 -18.47 -34.89 7.32
CA ARG A 44 -19.34 -33.85 6.71
C ARG A 44 -18.57 -32.56 6.37
N LEU A 45 -17.32 -32.45 6.80
CA LEU A 45 -16.50 -31.25 6.69
C LEU A 45 -15.55 -31.24 5.50
N GLU A 46 -15.43 -32.33 4.72
CA GLU A 46 -14.48 -32.37 3.58
C GLU A 46 -14.71 -31.25 2.56
N ARG A 47 -15.96 -31.05 2.11
CA ARG A 47 -16.29 -29.96 1.17
C ARG A 47 -16.08 -28.58 1.78
N ARG A 48 -16.36 -28.42 3.08
CA ARG A 48 -16.15 -27.16 3.81
C ARG A 48 -14.66 -26.87 3.95
N LEU A 49 -13.86 -27.88 4.26
CA LEU A 49 -12.42 -27.80 4.39
C LEU A 49 -11.78 -27.41 3.05
N GLN A 50 -12.20 -28.05 1.95
CA GLN A 50 -11.76 -27.66 0.60
C GLN A 50 -12.11 -26.20 0.27
N ALA A 51 -13.31 -25.75 0.63
CA ALA A 51 -13.71 -24.36 0.44
C ALA A 51 -12.85 -23.39 1.27
N LEU A 52 -12.60 -23.71 2.55
CA LEU A 52 -11.75 -22.90 3.43
C LEU A 52 -10.29 -22.84 2.93
N GLN A 53 -9.73 -23.96 2.44
CA GLN A 53 -8.41 -23.99 1.82
C GLN A 53 -8.35 -23.09 0.57
N LEU A 54 -9.42 -23.10 -0.26
CA LEU A 54 -9.50 -22.23 -1.42
C LEU A 54 -9.55 -20.75 -1.01
N VAL A 55 -10.32 -20.40 0.03
CA VAL A 55 -10.37 -19.04 0.58
C VAL A 55 -9.00 -18.62 1.10
N GLN A 56 -8.33 -19.46 1.89
CA GLN A 56 -6.98 -19.20 2.40
C GLN A 56 -5.99 -18.94 1.25
N PHE A 57 -6.03 -19.75 0.20
CA PHE A 57 -5.21 -19.54 -1.01
C PHE A 57 -5.48 -18.19 -1.69
N LYS A 58 -6.75 -17.80 -1.82
CA LYS A 58 -7.13 -16.51 -2.43
C LYS A 58 -6.70 -15.34 -1.56
N LEU A 59 -6.84 -15.44 -0.24
CA LEU A 59 -6.38 -14.41 0.71
C LEU A 59 -4.86 -14.25 0.67
N ASN A 60 -4.09 -15.35 0.64
CA ASN A 60 -2.64 -15.32 0.45
C ASN A 60 -2.24 -14.60 -0.84
N LYS A 61 -2.93 -14.90 -1.94
CA LYS A 61 -2.68 -14.24 -3.23
C LYS A 61 -3.00 -12.74 -3.16
N LEU A 62 -4.12 -12.37 -2.54
CA LEU A 62 -4.52 -10.97 -2.39
C LEU A 62 -3.52 -10.19 -1.52
N GLU A 63 -3.09 -10.75 -0.40
CA GLU A 63 -2.05 -10.15 0.45
C GLU A 63 -0.77 -9.85 -0.35
N HIS A 64 -0.29 -10.83 -1.13
CA HIS A 64 0.90 -10.65 -1.95
C HIS A 64 0.75 -9.50 -2.96
N HIS A 65 -0.39 -9.41 -3.64
CA HIS A 65 -0.66 -8.31 -4.57
C HIS A 65 -0.73 -6.95 -3.88
N LEU A 66 -1.31 -6.88 -2.67
CA LEU A 66 -1.39 -5.65 -1.89
C LEU A 66 -0.02 -5.20 -1.37
N GLN A 67 0.83 -6.14 -0.92
CA GLN A 67 2.21 -5.84 -0.53
C GLN A 67 3.02 -5.26 -1.70
N ASN A 68 2.92 -5.90 -2.88
CA ASN A 68 3.61 -5.41 -4.08
C ASN A 68 3.10 -4.03 -4.50
N SER A 69 1.78 -3.83 -4.49
CA SER A 69 1.17 -2.53 -4.81
C SER A 69 1.57 -1.44 -3.81
N GLY A 70 1.62 -1.77 -2.52
CA GLY A 70 2.04 -0.84 -1.47
C GLY A 70 3.50 -0.42 -1.58
N ARG A 71 4.39 -1.34 -2.00
CA ARG A 71 5.80 -1.03 -2.32
C ARG A 71 5.88 -0.09 -3.52
N LEU A 72 5.20 -0.40 -4.62
CA LEU A 72 5.20 0.44 -5.81
C LEU A 72 4.67 1.86 -5.53
N LEU A 73 3.60 1.99 -4.75
CA LEU A 73 3.08 3.29 -4.32
C LEU A 73 4.09 4.06 -3.46
N ASN A 74 4.85 3.38 -2.60
CA ASN A 74 5.92 4.02 -1.84
C ASN A 74 7.05 4.54 -2.75
N ASP A 75 7.40 3.76 -3.77
CA ASP A 75 8.45 4.12 -4.72
C ASP A 75 8.02 5.34 -5.54
N LEU A 76 6.78 5.35 -6.05
CA LEU A 76 6.20 6.50 -6.75
C LEU A 76 6.17 7.76 -5.87
N ARG A 77 5.81 7.62 -4.59
CA ARG A 77 5.85 8.73 -3.62
C ARG A 77 7.27 9.29 -3.46
N THR A 78 8.25 8.41 -3.38
CA THR A 78 9.67 8.77 -3.23
C THR A 78 10.18 9.49 -4.47
N LEU A 79 9.90 8.95 -5.67
CA LEU A 79 10.28 9.57 -6.94
C LEU A 79 9.65 10.95 -7.13
N ARG A 80 8.36 11.10 -6.80
CA ARG A 80 7.69 12.41 -6.84
C ARG A 80 8.39 13.43 -5.95
N ARG A 81 8.80 13.03 -4.75
CA ARG A 81 9.50 13.90 -3.80
C ARG A 81 10.87 14.33 -4.35
N LEU A 82 11.65 13.39 -4.87
CA LEU A 82 12.96 13.67 -5.48
C LEU A 82 12.86 14.66 -6.64
N LEU A 83 11.93 14.43 -7.58
CA LEU A 83 11.73 15.31 -8.73
C LEU A 83 11.29 16.73 -8.34
N LEU A 84 10.53 16.87 -7.24
CA LEU A 84 10.11 18.18 -6.74
C LEU A 84 11.23 18.88 -5.95
N GLU A 85 12.03 18.13 -5.20
CA GLU A 85 13.21 18.65 -4.49
C GLU A 85 14.29 19.12 -5.49
N GLU A 86 14.55 18.38 -6.57
CA GLU A 86 15.45 18.79 -7.67
C GLU A 86 14.99 20.10 -8.34
N ARG A 87 13.68 20.32 -8.45
CA ARG A 87 13.14 21.55 -9.04
C ARG A 87 13.21 22.76 -8.11
N ALA A 88 13.37 22.54 -6.80
CA ALA A 88 13.43 23.59 -5.79
C ALA A 88 14.86 24.10 -5.54
N GLU A 89 15.87 23.54 -6.21
CA GLU A 89 17.25 24.01 -6.09
C GLU A 89 17.34 25.47 -6.60
N PRO A 90 17.75 26.44 -5.76
CA PRO A 90 17.82 27.82 -6.19
C PRO A 90 18.87 27.96 -7.29
N PRO A 91 18.66 28.83 -8.30
CA PRO A 91 19.71 29.11 -9.28
C PRO A 91 20.96 29.52 -8.51
N ALA A 92 22.03 28.75 -8.69
CA ALA A 92 23.33 29.01 -8.10
C ALA A 92 23.60 30.51 -8.21
N SER A 93 23.65 31.19 -7.06
CA SER A 93 24.04 32.58 -6.96
C SER A 93 25.37 32.71 -7.68
N ILE A 94 25.31 33.27 -8.90
CA ILE A 94 26.48 33.62 -9.70
C ILE A 94 27.34 34.48 -8.78
N PRO A 95 28.56 34.06 -8.40
CA PRO A 95 29.42 34.90 -7.61
C PRO A 95 29.71 36.13 -8.47
N ASP A 96 29.25 37.29 -8.00
CA ASP A 96 29.52 38.59 -8.57
C ASP A 96 31.04 38.77 -8.66
N ARG A 97 31.58 38.52 -9.85
CA ARG A 97 32.99 38.75 -10.14
C ARG A 97 33.15 40.25 -10.34
N SER A 98 33.26 40.98 -9.24
CA SER A 98 33.78 42.35 -9.27
C SER A 98 35.23 42.35 -9.76
N PRO A 99 35.56 43.06 -10.85
CA PRO A 99 36.95 43.36 -11.21
C PRO A 99 37.31 44.74 -10.64
N ALA A 100 38.21 44.79 -9.67
CA ALA A 100 38.86 46.04 -9.24
C ALA A 100 40.15 45.64 -8.52
N GLY A 101 41.35 46.12 -8.86
CA GLY A 101 41.81 47.08 -9.87
C GLY A 101 43.34 47.04 -9.86
#